data_AF-A0A5B0G639-F1
#
_entry.id   AF-A0A5B0G639-F1
#
_cell.length_a   1.000
_cell.length_b   1.000
_cell.length_c   1.000
_cell.angle_alpha   90.00
_cell.angle_beta   90.00
_cell.angle_gamma   90.00
#
_symmetry.space_group_name_H-M   'P 1'
#
loop_
_entity.id
_entity.type
_entity.pdbx_description
1 polymer ?
#
loop_
_entity_poly.entity_id
_entity_poly.type
_entity_poly.pdbx_seq_one_letter_code
_entity_poly.pdbx_strand_id
1 'polypeptide(L)'
;STNTRNGTRSKTVISDAVGEIEISVLRDRASTFEPQIVRKRQRRLGDVDEIVLSLYAKGLTTGEISAHFAEIYGASISKETVSRITESVIAEMQDWVSRPLDS
;
A
#
# COMPACT_ATOMS: atom_id res chain seq x y z
N SER A 1 -19.55 -7.49 -23.80
CA SER A 1 -18.23 -8.00 -23.40
C SER A 1 -18.34 -8.56 -21.99
N THR A 2 -18.42 -9.90 -21.84
CA THR A 2 -18.74 -10.54 -20.56
C THR A 2 -17.48 -10.83 -19.76
N ASN A 3 -16.76 -9.78 -19.35
CA ASN A 3 -15.71 -9.93 -18.36
C ASN A 3 -16.29 -9.68 -16.97
N THR A 4 -16.01 -10.58 -16.03
CA THR A 4 -16.58 -10.55 -14.68
C THR A 4 -15.47 -10.70 -13.65
N ARG A 5 -15.73 -10.21 -12.43
CA ARG A 5 -14.83 -10.39 -11.29
C ARG A 5 -14.67 -11.88 -10.98
N ASN A 6 -13.45 -12.31 -10.74
CA ASN A 6 -13.07 -13.69 -10.45
C ASN A 6 -12.27 -13.76 -9.14
N GLY A 7 -12.84 -13.17 -8.09
CA GLY A 7 -12.28 -13.18 -6.74
C GLY A 7 -10.99 -12.37 -6.59
N THR A 8 -10.19 -12.78 -5.61
CA THR A 8 -8.88 -12.22 -5.27
C THR A 8 -7.80 -13.30 -5.36
N ARG A 9 -6.55 -12.86 -5.51
CA ARG A 9 -5.35 -13.69 -5.38
C ARG A 9 -4.49 -13.11 -4.28
N SER A 10 -4.00 -13.95 -3.36
CA SER A 10 -2.97 -13.55 -2.41
C SER A 10 -1.64 -13.34 -3.13
N LYS A 11 -0.91 -12.32 -2.69
CA LYS A 11 0.40 -11.96 -3.22
C LYS A 11 1.27 -11.45 -2.09
N THR A 12 2.41 -12.10 -1.90
CA THR A 12 3.47 -11.59 -1.02
C THR A 12 4.35 -10.62 -1.79
N VAL A 13 4.59 -9.47 -1.18
CA VAL A 13 5.34 -8.35 -1.73
C VAL A 13 6.23 -7.76 -0.63
N ILE A 14 7.36 -7.19 -1.03
CA ILE A 14 8.36 -6.63 -0.13
C ILE A 14 8.21 -5.12 -0.14
N SER A 15 7.81 -4.55 0.99
CA SER A 15 7.89 -3.12 1.29
C SER A 15 9.26 -2.80 1.89
N ASP A 16 9.80 -1.63 1.57
CA ASP A 16 11.06 -1.19 2.15
C ASP A 16 10.86 -0.73 3.62
N ALA A 17 9.65 -0.27 3.97
CA ALA A 17 9.27 0.12 5.32
C ALA A 17 9.03 -1.05 6.29
N VAL A 18 8.39 -2.13 5.81
CA VAL A 18 7.87 -3.19 6.69
C VAL A 18 8.28 -4.61 6.29
N GLY A 19 9.08 -4.76 5.23
CA GLY A 19 9.48 -6.07 4.73
C GLY A 19 8.34 -6.81 4.02
N GLU A 20 8.21 -8.12 4.26
CA GLU A 20 7.20 -8.93 3.58
C GLU A 20 5.78 -8.63 4.06
N ILE A 21 4.91 -8.34 3.11
CA ILE A 21 3.49 -8.04 3.30
C ILE A 21 2.69 -8.94 2.36
N GLU A 22 1.63 -9.56 2.90
CA GLU A 22 0.63 -10.23 2.10
C GLU A 22 -0.51 -9.26 1.74
N ILE A 23 -0.85 -9.20 0.45
CA ILE A 23 -1.97 -8.40 -0.06
C ILE A 23 -2.93 -9.29 -0.86
N SER A 24 -4.19 -8.87 -0.92
CA SER A 24 -5.19 -9.49 -1.80
C SER A 24 -5.43 -8.65 -3.03
N VAL A 25 -5.11 -9.17 -4.21
CA VAL A 25 -5.26 -8.46 -5.50
C VAL A 25 -6.45 -9.00 -6.27
N LEU A 26 -7.30 -8.12 -6.80
CA LEU A 26 -8.43 -8.51 -7.64
C LEU A 26 -7.99 -9.16 -8.95
N ARG A 27 -8.82 -10.11 -9.42
CA ARG A 27 -8.67 -10.74 -10.72
C ARG A 27 -10.00 -10.73 -11.46
N ASP A 28 -9.92 -10.59 -12.78
CA ASP A 28 -11.03 -10.76 -13.70
C ASP A 28 -10.96 -12.12 -14.41
N ARG A 29 -12.09 -12.62 -14.90
CA ARG A 29 -12.18 -13.93 -15.54
C ARG A 29 -11.39 -13.98 -16.85
N ALA A 30 -11.41 -12.89 -17.62
CA ALA A 30 -10.63 -12.76 -18.84
C ALA A 30 -9.12 -12.51 -18.59
N SER A 31 -8.70 -12.29 -17.34
CA SER A 31 -7.30 -11.95 -16.97
C SER A 31 -6.75 -10.68 -17.65
N THR A 32 -7.64 -9.81 -18.12
CA THR A 32 -7.36 -8.53 -18.78
C THR A 32 -7.18 -7.36 -17.81
N PHE A 33 -7.60 -7.49 -16.54
CA PHE A 33 -7.41 -6.44 -15.55
C PHE A 33 -5.92 -6.25 -15.23
N GLU A 34 -5.48 -5.00 -15.22
CA GLU A 34 -4.11 -4.60 -14.90
C GLU A 34 -4.09 -3.72 -13.64
N PRO A 35 -3.76 -4.29 -12.47
CA PRO A 35 -3.61 -3.51 -11.25
C PRO A 35 -2.45 -2.52 -11.42
N GLN A 36 -2.70 -1.25 -11.15
CA GLN A 36 -1.70 -0.18 -11.37
C GLN A 36 -0.67 -0.10 -10.24
N ILE A 37 -1.13 -0.15 -8.99
CA ILE A 37 -0.27 -0.03 -7.81
C ILE A 37 0.60 -1.28 -7.62
N VAL A 38 0.00 -2.46 -7.74
CA VAL A 38 0.73 -3.72 -7.58
C VAL A 38 0.63 -4.52 -8.86
N ARG A 39 1.46 -4.14 -9.84
CA ARG A 39 1.44 -4.70 -11.19
C ARG A 39 1.59 -6.21 -11.17
N LYS A 40 1.12 -6.87 -12.23
CA LYS A 40 1.33 -8.30 -12.43
C LYS A 40 2.83 -8.62 -12.29
N ARG A 41 3.16 -9.61 -11.46
CA ARG A 41 4.54 -10.07 -11.17
C ARG A 41 5.44 -9.10 -10.40
N GLN A 42 5.02 -7.88 -10.09
CA GLN A 42 5.78 -6.94 -9.25
C GLN A 42 5.97 -7.51 -7.84
N ARG A 43 7.20 -7.52 -7.31
CA ARG A 43 7.46 -8.07 -5.96
C ARG A 43 7.89 -7.03 -4.92
N ARG A 44 8.19 -5.81 -5.33
CA ARG A 44 8.51 -4.69 -4.43
C ARG A 44 7.40 -3.64 -4.43
N LEU A 45 7.15 -3.06 -3.26
CA LEU A 45 6.02 -2.18 -2.93
C LEU A 45 6.38 -0.69 -2.78
N GLY A 46 7.57 -0.23 -3.18
CA GLY A 46 7.99 1.18 -2.96
C GLY A 46 6.89 2.22 -3.27
N ASP A 47 6.22 2.09 -4.42
CA ASP A 47 5.11 2.97 -4.83
C ASP A 47 3.90 2.96 -3.86
N VAL A 48 3.66 1.88 -3.12
CA VAL A 48 2.57 1.80 -2.12
C VAL A 48 2.89 2.52 -0.85
N ASP A 49 4.13 2.42 -0.36
CA ASP A 49 4.54 3.06 0.87
C ASP A 49 4.40 4.59 0.72
N GLU A 50 4.82 5.12 -0.43
CA GLU A 50 4.63 6.53 -0.80
C GLU A 50 3.15 6.94 -0.87
N ILE A 51 2.29 6.11 -1.47
CA ILE A 51 0.85 6.41 -1.56
C ILE A 51 0.19 6.38 -0.18
N VAL A 52 0.51 5.38 0.65
CA VAL A 52 0.04 5.29 2.03
C VAL A 52 0.44 6.54 2.81
N LEU A 53 1.71 6.95 2.71
CA LEU A 53 2.21 8.19 3.31
C LEU A 53 1.45 9.43 2.82
N SER A 54 1.27 9.57 1.50
CA SER A 54 0.54 10.71 0.92
C SER A 54 -0.90 10.77 1.43
N LEU A 55 -1.59 9.64 1.52
CA LEU A 55 -2.97 9.59 2.03
C LEU A 55 -3.02 9.88 3.54
N TYR A 56 -2.08 9.36 4.31
CA TYR A 56 -1.97 9.67 5.73
C TYR A 56 -1.67 11.14 5.98
N ALA A 57 -0.75 11.74 5.21
CA ALA A 57 -0.43 13.17 5.26
C ALA A 57 -1.61 14.06 4.86
N LYS A 58 -2.53 13.55 4.02
CA LYS A 58 -3.81 14.21 3.67
C LYS A 58 -4.87 14.08 4.77
N GLY A 59 -4.56 13.43 5.88
CA GLY A 59 -5.45 13.29 7.04
C GLY A 59 -6.39 12.09 6.99
N LEU A 60 -6.18 11.14 6.07
CA LEU A 60 -6.98 9.93 6.04
C LEU A 60 -6.58 9.00 7.19
N THR A 61 -7.58 8.43 7.86
CA THR A 61 -7.37 7.39 8.87
C THR A 61 -6.86 6.11 8.22
N THR A 62 -6.18 5.26 8.99
CA THR A 62 -5.68 3.95 8.50
C THR A 62 -6.79 3.07 7.92
N GLY A 63 -8.02 3.22 8.43
CA GLY A 63 -9.21 2.56 7.90
C GLY A 63 -9.66 3.09 6.55
N GLU A 64 -9.67 4.41 6.36
CA GLU A 64 -10.02 5.04 5.09
C GLU A 64 -8.97 4.76 4.02
N ILE A 65 -7.69 4.74 4.38
CA ILE A 65 -6.61 4.34 3.48
C ILE A 65 -6.84 2.91 3.00
N SER A 66 -7.09 1.96 3.92
CA SER A 66 -7.37 0.57 3.58
C SER A 66 -8.59 0.44 2.63
N ALA A 67 -9.67 1.18 2.89
CA ALA A 67 -10.86 1.19 2.05
C ALA A 67 -10.58 1.78 0.66
N HIS A 68 -9.85 2.90 0.59
CA HIS A 68 -9.44 3.54 -0.67
C HIS A 68 -8.58 2.58 -1.52
N PHE A 69 -7.71 1.80 -0.89
CA PHE A 69 -6.91 0.78 -1.57
C PHE A 69 -7.79 -0.32 -2.20
N ALA A 70 -8.81 -0.78 -1.47
CA ALA A 70 -9.72 -1.79 -1.96
C ALA A 70 -10.61 -1.28 -3.11
N GLU A 71 -11.08 -0.03 -3.03
CA GLU A 71 -12.03 0.56 -3.99
C GLU A 71 -11.35 0.98 -5.30
N ILE A 72 -10.30 1.81 -5.21
CA ILE A 72 -9.69 2.42 -6.40
C ILE A 72 -8.70 1.47 -7.07
N TYR A 73 -7.99 0.68 -6.27
CA TYR A 73 -6.83 -0.06 -6.76
C TYR A 73 -7.03 -1.57 -6.79
N GLY A 74 -8.17 -2.06 -6.28
CA GLY A 74 -8.48 -3.48 -6.26
C GLY A 74 -7.46 -4.30 -5.46
N ALA A 75 -6.80 -3.68 -4.50
CA ALA A 75 -5.85 -4.31 -3.61
C ALA A 75 -6.29 -4.07 -2.17
N SER A 76 -6.46 -5.13 -1.39
CA SER A 76 -6.72 -4.99 0.06
C SER A 76 -5.40 -5.04 0.82
N ILE A 77 -5.17 -3.99 1.61
CA ILE A 77 -4.08 -3.88 2.59
C ILE A 77 -4.73 -3.75 3.97
N SER A 78 -4.23 -4.49 4.97
CA SER A 78 -4.75 -4.43 6.33
C SER A 78 -4.45 -3.07 6.99
N LYS A 79 -5.33 -2.61 7.88
CA LYS A 79 -5.10 -1.41 8.68
C LYS A 79 -3.80 -1.49 9.49
N GLU A 80 -3.44 -2.69 9.95
CA GLU A 80 -2.19 -2.97 10.65
C GLU A 80 -0.98 -2.71 9.77
N THR A 81 -0.99 -3.17 8.52
CA THR A 81 0.08 -2.88 7.57
C THR A 81 0.19 -1.38 7.30
N VAL A 82 -0.93 -0.67 7.14
CA VAL A 82 -0.94 0.79 7.02
C VAL A 82 -0.29 1.44 8.26
N SER A 83 -0.65 1.01 9.47
CA SER A 83 -0.05 1.50 10.72
C SER A 83 1.45 1.31 10.75
N ARG A 84 1.94 0.10 10.43
CA ARG A 84 3.37 -0.22 10.42
C ARG A 84 4.14 0.63 9.40
N ILE A 85 3.58 0.85 8.21
CA ILE A 85 4.18 1.76 7.20
C ILE A 85 4.29 3.17 7.80
N THR A 86 3.21 3.70 8.38
CA THR A 86 3.22 5.06 8.95
C THR A 86 4.16 5.20 10.15
N GLU A 87 4.27 4.17 10.99
CA GLU A 87 5.17 4.15 12.15
C GLU A 87 6.65 4.23 11.75
N SER A 88 7.04 3.53 10.68
CA SER A 88 8.42 3.57 10.17
C SER A 88 8.87 4.99 9.81
N VAL A 89 7.95 5.80 9.29
CA VAL A 89 8.21 7.18 8.85
C VAL A 89 8.12 8.16 10.00
N ILE A 90 7.28 7.89 11.00
CA ILE A 90 7.28 8.69 12.24
C ILE A 90 8.65 8.62 12.92
N ALA A 91 9.32 7.46 12.91
CA ALA A 91 10.67 7.32 13.44
C ALA A 91 11.67 8.21 12.66
N GLU A 92 11.65 8.15 11.32
CA GLU A 92 12.51 9.01 10.48
C GLU A 92 12.22 10.51 10.70
N MET A 93 10.95 10.87 10.88
CA MET A 93 10.55 12.25 11.20
C MET A 93 11.11 12.70 12.56
N GLN A 94 11.09 11.83 13.58
CA GLN A 94 11.67 12.15 14.89
C GLN A 94 13.17 12.37 14.83
N ASP A 95 13.89 11.56 14.07
CA ASP A 95 15.31 11.75 13.79
C ASP A 95 15.56 13.09 13.08
N TRP A 96 14.71 13.44 12.11
CA TRP A 96 14.80 14.71 11.41
C TRP A 96 14.51 15.91 12.31
N VAL A 97 13.51 15.84 13.18
CA VAL A 97 13.17 16.92 14.12
C VAL A 97 14.25 17.12 15.17
N SER A 98 14.92 16.05 15.59
CA SER A 98 16.00 16.10 16.57
C SER A 98 17.37 16.45 15.98
N ARG A 99 17.47 16.64 14.65
CA ARG A 99 18.73 16.96 13.99
C ARG A 99 19.27 18.32 14.47
N PRO A 100 20.58 18.45 14.75
CA PRO A 100 21.18 19.74 15.06
C PRO A 100 20.94 20.72 13.91
N LEU A 101 20.55 21.95 14.25
CA LEU A 101 20.59 23.06 13.30
C LEU A 101 22.03 23.56 13.28
N ASP A 102 22.64 23.68 12.09
CA ASP A 102 23.98 24.24 11.95
C ASP A 102 24.05 25.62 12.62
N SER A 103 25.09 25.82 13.45
CA SER A 103 25.39 27.07 14.16
C SER A 103 26.01 28.13 13.27
#